data_AF-A0A0T6ACF6-F1
#
_entry.id   AF-A0A0T6ACF6-F1
#
_cell.length_a   1.000
_cell.length_b   1.000
_cell.length_c   1.000
_cell.angle_alpha   90.00
_cell.angle_beta   90.00
_cell.angle_gamma   90.00
#
_symmetry.space_group_name_H-M   'P 1'
#
loop_
_entity.id
_entity.type
_entity.pdbx_description
1 polymer ?
#
loop_
_entity_poly.entity_id
_entity_poly.type
_entity_poly.pdbx_seq_one_letter_code
_entity_poly.pdbx_strand_id
1 'polypeptide(L)'
;MGRRDQRPGGCLPAIVSFALLLFAHTAVAAPDARVAVDVGVVVASHEGTTMDPALSSIRNQLQSMFNYSSYRMVDRLKRSLSVGETGEFALPGNRSMRVTPAPAKGDKVRLAVQVMEGERNLVSTTLGLSRGGMVILGGPSYQKGVLILIISAE
;
A
#
# COMPACT_ATOMS: atom_id res chain seq x y z
N MET A 1 67.60 44.24 -20.62
CA MET A 1 67.95 42.81 -20.49
C MET A 1 69.11 42.65 -19.52
N GLY A 2 68.87 42.08 -18.34
CA GLY A 2 69.91 41.75 -17.35
C GLY A 2 69.29 40.87 -16.27
N ARG A 3 69.87 39.69 -16.08
CA ARG A 3 69.32 38.50 -15.43
C ARG A 3 69.30 38.56 -13.90
N ARG A 4 68.28 37.90 -13.34
CA ARG A 4 68.27 36.90 -12.24
C ARG A 4 68.86 37.26 -10.85
N ASP A 5 68.01 36.88 -9.88
CA ASP A 5 68.26 35.96 -8.76
C ASP A 5 68.27 36.50 -7.31
N GLN A 6 67.28 35.95 -6.58
CA GLN A 6 67.27 35.45 -5.20
C GLN A 6 67.85 36.28 -4.05
N ARG A 7 67.00 36.48 -3.03
CA ARG A 7 67.17 35.76 -1.75
C ARG A 7 65.84 35.30 -1.16
N PRO A 8 65.77 34.05 -0.65
CA PRO A 8 64.69 33.56 0.19
C PRO A 8 65.02 33.76 1.68
N GLY A 9 63.99 33.74 2.52
CA GLY A 9 64.16 33.42 3.94
C GLY A 9 63.34 34.29 4.88
N GLY A 10 62.45 33.64 5.64
CA GLY A 10 62.13 34.13 6.99
C GLY A 10 60.67 34.06 7.40
N CYS A 11 60.29 32.92 7.99
CA CYS A 11 59.38 32.77 9.13
C CYS A 11 57.91 33.22 9.04
N LEU A 12 57.04 32.19 9.00
CA LEU A 12 55.77 32.00 9.74
C LEU A 12 55.71 32.76 11.10
N PRO A 13 54.53 33.03 11.71
CA PRO A 13 53.27 32.25 11.60
C PRO A 13 51.97 33.10 11.62
N ALA A 14 50.81 32.51 11.29
CA ALA A 14 49.55 32.72 12.03
C ALA A 14 48.38 32.02 11.32
N ILE A 15 48.06 30.86 11.88
CA ILE A 15 46.78 30.17 11.86
C ILE A 15 45.61 31.18 11.92
N VAL A 16 44.71 31.16 10.94
CA VAL A 16 43.27 31.39 11.21
C VAL A 16 42.48 30.42 10.34
N SER A 17 42.09 29.34 11.00
CA SER A 17 41.15 28.33 10.56
C SER A 17 39.84 29.00 10.14
N PHE A 18 39.53 29.03 8.85
CA PHE A 18 38.19 29.41 8.40
C PHE A 18 37.33 28.14 8.42
N ALA A 19 36.56 28.01 9.49
CA ALA A 19 35.72 26.87 9.80
C ALA A 19 34.76 26.57 8.64
N LEU A 20 34.97 25.39 8.05
CA LEU A 20 34.08 24.73 7.12
C LEU A 20 32.79 24.35 7.88
N LEU A 21 31.83 25.28 7.99
CA LEU A 21 30.48 24.98 8.45
C LEU A 21 29.73 24.23 7.33
N LEU A 22 30.10 22.95 7.16
CA LEU A 22 29.26 21.94 6.54
C LEU A 22 28.00 21.85 7.40
N PHE A 23 26.96 22.57 7.00
CA PHE A 23 25.60 22.35 7.46
C PHE A 23 25.19 20.95 6.98
N ALA A 24 25.56 19.93 7.75
CA ALA A 24 25.01 18.60 7.61
C ALA A 24 23.50 18.71 7.91
N HIS A 25 22.70 18.89 6.86
CA HIS A 25 21.26 18.72 6.94
C HIS A 25 21.02 17.24 7.22
N THR A 26 20.96 16.88 8.49
CA THR A 26 20.38 15.61 8.91
C THR A 26 18.90 15.69 8.59
N ALA A 27 18.54 15.30 7.36
CA ALA A 27 17.16 14.99 7.02
C ALA A 27 16.74 13.84 7.92
N VAL A 28 16.06 14.16 9.01
CA VAL A 28 15.35 13.16 9.81
C VAL A 28 14.26 12.62 8.90
N ALA A 29 14.53 11.46 8.28
CA ALA A 29 13.50 10.70 7.61
C ALA A 29 12.43 10.40 8.66
N ALA A 30 11.24 10.99 8.49
CA ALA A 30 10.09 10.58 9.27
C ALA A 30 9.93 9.06 9.12
N PRO A 31 9.56 8.33 10.19
CA PRO A 31 9.29 6.91 10.07
C PRO A 31 8.27 6.72 8.94
N ASP A 32 8.71 6.00 7.91
CA ASP A 32 7.93 5.68 6.74
C ASP A 32 6.80 4.77 7.21
N ALA A 33 5.68 5.38 7.62
CA ALA A 33 4.56 4.70 8.22
C ALA A 33 3.93 3.82 7.15
N ARG A 34 4.34 2.55 7.15
CA ARG A 34 3.85 1.54 6.22
C ARG A 34 2.57 0.94 6.73
N VAL A 35 1.67 0.69 5.80
CA VAL A 35 0.40 0.00 6.01
C VAL A 35 0.50 -1.33 5.28
N ALA A 36 0.41 -2.44 6.02
CA ALA A 36 0.32 -3.75 5.41
C ALA A 36 -1.12 -3.99 4.98
N VAL A 37 -1.35 -4.12 3.68
CA VAL A 37 -2.66 -4.37 3.08
C VAL A 37 -2.73 -5.84 2.66
N ASP A 38 -3.77 -6.53 3.12
CA ASP A 38 -4.08 -7.92 2.78
C ASP A 38 -5.44 -7.98 2.09
N VAL A 39 -5.46 -8.62 0.92
CA VAL A 39 -6.59 -8.70 0.00
C VAL A 39 -6.92 -10.17 -0.22
N GLY A 40 -8.01 -10.64 0.37
CA GLY A 40 -8.62 -11.92 0.04
C GLY A 40 -9.54 -11.80 -1.17
N VAL A 41 -9.36 -12.66 -2.16
CA VAL A 41 -10.20 -12.72 -3.36
C VAL A 41 -11.08 -13.95 -3.28
N VAL A 42 -12.39 -13.74 -3.20
CA VAL A 42 -13.38 -14.80 -3.02
C VAL A 42 -14.30 -14.86 -4.23
N VAL A 43 -14.56 -16.05 -4.74
CA VAL A 43 -15.63 -16.29 -5.70
C VAL A 43 -16.82 -16.85 -4.96
N ALA A 44 -17.96 -16.15 -5.04
CA ALA A 44 -19.23 -16.63 -4.53
C ALA A 44 -20.16 -17.00 -5.69
N SER A 45 -20.80 -18.18 -5.63
CA SER A 45 -21.71 -18.64 -6.69
C SER A 45 -22.83 -19.53 -6.15
N HIS A 46 -23.86 -19.74 -6.97
CA HIS A 46 -24.91 -20.75 -6.73
C HIS A 46 -24.50 -22.15 -7.20
N GLU A 47 -23.28 -22.31 -7.70
CA GLU A 47 -22.76 -23.59 -8.18
C GLU A 47 -21.95 -24.28 -7.09
N GLY A 48 -22.56 -25.32 -6.52
CA GLY A 48 -22.03 -26.08 -5.40
C GLY A 48 -22.45 -25.51 -4.05
N THR A 49 -21.90 -26.09 -2.98
CA THR A 49 -22.26 -25.79 -1.59
C THR A 49 -21.04 -25.60 -0.68
N THR A 50 -19.89 -25.32 -1.28
CA THR A 50 -18.60 -25.29 -0.58
C THR A 50 -18.43 -23.97 0.16
N MET A 51 -18.13 -24.02 1.46
CA MET A 51 -17.63 -22.86 2.21
C MET A 51 -16.16 -23.11 2.55
N ASP A 52 -15.27 -22.30 1.99
CA ASP A 52 -13.84 -22.39 2.27
C ASP A 52 -13.55 -22.21 3.78
N PRO A 53 -12.79 -23.13 4.42
CA PRO A 53 -12.42 -23.00 5.84
C PRO A 53 -11.72 -21.68 6.17
N ALA A 54 -10.97 -21.08 5.23
CA ALA A 54 -10.30 -19.80 5.41
C ALA A 54 -11.27 -18.64 5.63
N LEU A 55 -12.54 -18.80 5.26
CA LEU A 55 -13.61 -17.81 5.40
C LEU A 55 -14.50 -18.04 6.63
N SER A 56 -14.15 -19.02 7.47
CA SER A 56 -14.97 -19.43 8.62
C SER A 56 -15.30 -18.30 9.58
N SER A 57 -14.35 -17.41 9.88
CA SER A 57 -14.53 -16.27 10.79
C SER A 57 -15.54 -15.23 10.29
N ILE A 58 -15.77 -15.16 8.99
CA ILE A 58 -16.66 -14.19 8.34
C ILE A 58 -17.84 -14.84 7.63
N ARG A 59 -18.07 -16.14 7.85
CA ARG A 59 -19.14 -16.91 7.19
C ARG A 59 -20.49 -16.22 7.26
N ASN A 60 -20.92 -15.86 8.47
CA ASN A 60 -22.23 -15.29 8.70
C ASN A 60 -22.38 -13.94 8.00
N GLN A 61 -21.31 -13.14 7.97
CA GLN A 61 -21.30 -11.85 7.29
C GLN A 61 -21.41 -12.01 5.77
N LEU A 62 -20.65 -12.95 5.19
CA LEU A 62 -20.71 -13.26 3.77
C LEU A 62 -22.11 -13.74 3.35
N GLN A 63 -22.71 -14.65 4.12
CA GLN A 63 -24.07 -15.17 3.84
C GLN A 63 -25.17 -14.12 4.03
N SER A 64 -25.00 -13.21 5.01
CA SER A 64 -25.96 -12.14 5.24
C SER A 64 -25.89 -11.04 4.17
N MET A 65 -24.68 -10.74 3.66
CA MET A 65 -24.50 -9.69 2.65
C MET A 65 -24.73 -10.20 1.23
N PHE A 66 -24.42 -11.47 0.97
CA PHE A 66 -24.51 -12.08 -0.34
C PHE A 66 -25.22 -13.43 -0.20
N ASN A 67 -26.31 -13.64 -0.92
CA ASN A 67 -27.08 -14.89 -0.84
C ASN A 67 -26.54 -15.91 -1.86
N TYR A 68 -25.42 -16.57 -1.57
CA TYR A 68 -24.83 -17.63 -2.41
C TYR A 68 -24.66 -18.93 -1.63
N SER A 69 -24.65 -20.07 -2.33
CA SER A 69 -24.48 -21.39 -1.71
C SER A 69 -23.01 -21.81 -1.60
N SER A 70 -22.11 -21.20 -2.37
CA SER A 70 -20.69 -21.56 -2.45
C SER A 70 -19.81 -20.30 -2.33
N TYR A 71 -18.75 -20.37 -1.52
CA TYR A 71 -17.72 -19.34 -1.35
C TYR A 71 -16.34 -20.00 -1.32
N ARG A 72 -15.47 -19.60 -2.26
CA ARG A 72 -14.12 -20.14 -2.39
C ARG A 72 -13.10 -19.03 -2.40
N MET A 73 -12.07 -19.11 -1.56
CA MET A 73 -10.92 -18.21 -1.66
C MET A 73 -10.11 -18.65 -2.88
N VAL A 74 -9.97 -17.79 -3.86
CA VAL A 74 -9.22 -18.09 -5.09
C VAL A 74 -7.84 -17.45 -5.10
N ASP A 75 -7.65 -16.39 -4.31
CA ASP A 75 -6.36 -15.74 -4.16
C ASP A 75 -6.26 -14.98 -2.83
N ARG A 76 -5.04 -14.74 -2.38
CA ARG A 76 -4.74 -13.87 -1.25
C ARG A 76 -3.45 -13.11 -1.50
N LEU A 77 -3.58 -11.80 -1.63
CA LEU A 77 -2.50 -10.92 -2.00
C LEU A 77 -2.15 -9.99 -0.85
N LYS A 78 -0.85 -9.80 -0.58
CA LYS A 78 -0.38 -8.90 0.46
C LYS A 78 0.66 -7.94 -0.07
N ARG A 79 0.58 -6.67 0.33
CA ARG A 79 1.65 -5.69 0.13
C ARG A 79 1.75 -4.74 1.30
N SER A 80 2.98 -4.36 1.61
CA SER A 80 3.26 -3.24 2.51
C SER A 80 3.40 -1.98 1.65
N LEU A 81 2.61 -0.95 1.94
CA LEU A 81 2.58 0.30 1.18
C LEU A 81 2.84 1.48 2.11
N SER A 82 3.65 2.44 1.67
CA SER A 82 3.78 3.72 2.35
C SER A 82 2.55 4.59 2.16
N VAL A 83 2.29 5.54 3.07
CA VAL A 83 1.20 6.51 2.89
C VAL A 83 1.44 7.33 1.62
N GLY A 84 0.43 7.37 0.74
CA GLY A 84 0.50 7.99 -0.59
C GLY A 84 1.05 7.07 -1.69
N GLU A 85 1.64 5.93 -1.35
CA GLU A 85 2.08 4.93 -2.33
C GLU A 85 0.87 4.15 -2.85
N THR A 86 0.77 4.00 -4.17
CA THR A 86 -0.30 3.20 -4.78
C THR A 86 0.22 1.81 -5.10
N GLY A 87 -0.33 0.80 -4.43
CA GLY A 87 -0.11 -0.61 -4.73
C GLY A 87 -1.14 -1.13 -5.72
N GLU A 88 -0.70 -1.97 -6.66
CA GLU A 88 -1.58 -2.65 -7.61
C GLU A 88 -1.61 -4.17 -7.34
N PHE A 89 -2.82 -4.72 -7.40
CA PHE A 89 -3.15 -6.13 -7.20
C PHE A 89 -3.86 -6.65 -8.45
N ALA A 90 -3.31 -7.69 -9.08
CA ALA A 90 -3.98 -8.36 -10.19
C ALA A 90 -5.16 -9.18 -9.67
N LEU A 91 -6.32 -9.05 -10.31
CA LEU A 91 -7.53 -9.77 -9.95
C LEU A 91 -7.97 -10.68 -11.11
N PRO A 92 -8.73 -11.76 -10.83
CA PRO A 92 -9.28 -12.61 -11.87
C PRO A 92 -10.18 -11.83 -12.86
N GLY A 93 -10.14 -12.22 -14.14
CA GLY A 93 -11.03 -11.67 -15.17
C GLY A 93 -10.55 -10.38 -15.82
N ASN A 94 -9.23 -10.22 -16.03
CA ASN A 94 -8.63 -8.99 -16.60
C ASN A 94 -8.94 -7.73 -15.77
N ARG A 95 -8.93 -7.90 -14.44
CA ARG A 95 -9.20 -6.84 -13.48
C ARG A 95 -7.94 -6.52 -12.69
N SER A 96 -7.86 -5.28 -12.21
CA SER A 96 -6.86 -4.90 -11.23
C SER A 96 -7.48 -4.05 -10.13
N MET A 97 -6.89 -4.12 -8.94
CA MET A 97 -7.25 -3.25 -7.83
C MET A 97 -6.04 -2.39 -7.47
N ARG A 98 -6.27 -1.08 -7.40
CA ARG A 98 -5.30 -0.11 -6.89
C ARG A 98 -5.72 0.31 -5.49
N VAL A 99 -4.75 0.31 -4.58
CA VAL A 99 -4.95 0.71 -3.19
C VAL A 99 -3.90 1.75 -2.83
N THR A 100 -4.33 2.86 -2.26
CA THR A 100 -3.45 3.94 -1.79
C THR A 100 -3.78 4.24 -0.34
N PRO A 101 -2.89 3.97 0.62
CA PRO A 101 -3.09 4.39 1.99
C PRO A 101 -3.05 5.92 2.09
N ALA A 102 -4.02 6.48 2.81
CA ALA A 102 -4.15 7.91 3.04
C ALA A 102 -3.86 8.23 4.52
N PRO A 103 -3.42 9.47 4.83
CA PRO A 103 -3.21 9.89 6.21
C PRO A 103 -4.48 9.69 7.06
N ALA A 104 -4.30 9.07 8.22
CA ALA A 104 -5.37 8.81 9.18
C ALA A 104 -4.89 9.19 10.59
N LYS A 105 -5.85 9.41 11.51
CA LYS A 105 -5.58 9.82 12.89
C LYS A 105 -5.89 8.67 13.85
N GLY A 106 -5.09 8.55 14.91
CA GLY A 106 -5.26 7.51 15.93
C GLY A 106 -5.06 6.12 15.35
N ASP A 107 -5.87 5.16 15.80
CA ASP A 107 -5.79 3.75 15.41
C ASP A 107 -6.63 3.40 14.16
N LYS A 108 -6.73 4.35 13.22
CA LYS A 108 -7.50 4.20 12.00
C LYS A 108 -6.58 4.09 10.80
N VAL A 109 -7.00 3.30 9.82
CA VAL A 109 -6.41 3.23 8.49
C VAL A 109 -7.43 3.75 7.48
N ARG A 110 -6.97 4.56 6.53
CA ARG A 110 -7.80 5.01 5.41
C ARG A 110 -7.17 4.53 4.10
N LEU A 111 -7.96 3.86 3.27
CA LEU A 111 -7.51 3.35 1.99
C LEU A 111 -8.37 3.92 0.88
N ALA A 112 -7.77 4.59 -0.11
CA ALA A 112 -8.43 4.82 -1.38
C ALA A 112 -8.32 3.53 -2.21
N VAL A 113 -9.45 3.01 -2.69
CA VAL A 113 -9.52 1.74 -3.42
C VAL A 113 -10.21 1.98 -4.75
N GLN A 114 -9.57 1.53 -5.82
CA GLN A 114 -10.11 1.54 -7.17
C GLN A 114 -10.02 0.14 -7.78
N VAL A 115 -11.10 -0.35 -8.38
CA VAL A 115 -11.12 -1.60 -9.14
C VAL A 115 -11.38 -1.29 -10.60
N MET A 116 -10.50 -1.77 -11.47
CA MET A 116 -10.51 -1.57 -12.92
C MET A 116 -10.73 -2.89 -13.65
N GLU A 117 -11.40 -2.84 -14.81
CA GLU A 117 -11.47 -3.93 -15.79
C GLU A 117 -10.99 -3.37 -17.14
N GLY A 118 -9.74 -3.67 -17.51
CA GLY A 118 -9.05 -2.89 -18.54
C GLY A 118 -9.02 -1.39 -18.19
N GLU A 119 -9.59 -0.56 -19.06
CA GLU A 119 -9.68 0.89 -18.85
C GLU A 119 -10.94 1.33 -18.09
N ARG A 120 -11.89 0.40 -17.84
CA ARG A 120 -13.16 0.72 -17.19
C ARG A 120 -13.00 0.73 -15.68
N ASN A 121 -13.37 1.83 -15.04
CA ASN A 121 -13.50 1.90 -13.58
C ASN A 121 -14.80 1.23 -13.13
N LEU A 122 -14.67 0.14 -12.38
CA LEU A 122 -15.79 -0.63 -11.85
C LEU A 122 -16.22 -0.12 -10.48
N VAL A 123 -15.25 0.22 -9.62
CA VAL A 123 -15.48 0.66 -8.24
C VAL A 123 -14.42 1.71 -7.90
N SER A 124 -14.85 2.82 -7.29
CA SER A 124 -13.95 3.80 -6.68
C SER A 124 -14.53 4.21 -5.34
N THR A 125 -13.82 3.92 -4.26
CA THR A 125 -14.30 4.19 -2.89
C THR A 125 -13.15 4.47 -1.94
N THR A 126 -13.46 5.07 -0.80
CA THR A 126 -12.52 5.26 0.30
C THR A 126 -12.99 4.45 1.50
N LEU A 127 -12.15 3.53 1.96
CA LEU A 127 -12.41 2.68 3.12
C LEU A 127 -11.81 3.32 4.37
N GLY A 128 -12.61 3.35 5.43
CA GLY A 128 -12.13 3.64 6.78
C GLY A 128 -12.17 2.36 7.60
N LEU A 129 -11.01 1.94 8.10
CA LEU A 129 -10.82 0.74 8.90
C LEU A 129 -10.24 1.15 10.26
N SER A 130 -10.59 0.41 11.30
CA SER A 130 -9.71 0.35 12.49
C SER A 130 -8.47 -0.45 12.11
N ARG A 131 -7.33 -0.20 12.75
CA ARG A 131 -6.11 -1.00 12.51
C ARG A 131 -6.38 -2.47 12.80
N GLY A 132 -5.97 -3.35 11.89
CA GLY A 132 -6.29 -4.79 11.91
C GLY A 132 -7.74 -5.13 11.54
N GLY A 133 -8.57 -4.13 11.23
CA GLY A 133 -9.95 -4.32 10.77
C GLY A 133 -10.03 -4.76 9.32
N MET A 134 -11.21 -5.25 8.92
CA MET A 134 -11.49 -5.67 7.54
C MET A 134 -12.78 -5.08 7.00
N VAL A 135 -12.84 -4.89 5.69
CA VAL A 135 -14.03 -4.53 4.93
C VAL A 135 -14.26 -5.55 3.82
N ILE A 136 -15.53 -5.91 3.62
CA ILE A 136 -15.96 -6.78 2.54
C ILE A 136 -16.55 -5.89 1.44
N LEU A 137 -15.98 -5.99 0.25
CA LEU A 137 -16.38 -5.27 -0.96
C LEU A 137 -16.94 -6.28 -1.97
N GLY A 138 -18.24 -6.18 -2.25
CA GLY A 138 -18.87 -6.95 -3.32
C GLY A 138 -18.53 -6.35 -4.68
N GLY A 139 -18.00 -7.15 -5.60
CA GLY A 139 -17.65 -6.74 -6.93
C GLY A 139 -18.69 -7.09 -8.00
N PRO A 140 -18.50 -6.60 -9.24
CA PRO A 140 -19.34 -6.97 -10.38
C PRO A 140 -19.20 -8.47 -10.71
N SER A 141 -20.21 -9.00 -11.41
CA SER A 141 -20.32 -10.42 -11.78
C SER A 141 -19.00 -11.00 -12.32
N TYR A 142 -18.68 -12.20 -11.87
CA TYR A 142 -17.51 -12.98 -12.28
C TYR A 142 -17.93 -14.43 -12.53
N GLN A 143 -17.77 -14.88 -13.78
CA GLN A 143 -18.31 -16.17 -14.25
C GLN A 143 -19.82 -16.31 -13.93
N LYS A 144 -20.23 -17.38 -13.25
CA LYS A 144 -21.62 -17.63 -12.81
C LYS A 144 -21.89 -17.15 -11.38
N GLY A 145 -21.08 -16.22 -10.90
CA GLY A 145 -21.09 -15.73 -9.53
C GLY A 145 -20.65 -14.28 -9.45
N VAL A 146 -20.10 -13.91 -8.30
CA VAL A 146 -19.50 -12.59 -8.05
C VAL A 146 -18.11 -12.74 -7.47
N LEU A 147 -17.28 -11.75 -7.75
CA LEU A 147 -16.00 -11.58 -7.08
C LEU A 147 -16.24 -10.74 -5.82
N ILE A 148 -15.83 -11.25 -4.66
CA ILE A 148 -15.88 -10.55 -3.38
C ILE A 148 -14.44 -10.30 -2.95
N LEU A 149 -14.14 -9.06 -2.56
CA LEU A 149 -12.84 -8.63 -2.08
C LEU A 149 -12.93 -8.41 -0.56
N ILE A 150 -12.06 -9.07 0.20
CA ILE A 150 -11.93 -8.86 1.64
C ILE A 150 -10.63 -8.11 1.84
N ILE A 151 -10.73 -6.85 2.29
CA ILE A 151 -9.59 -5.95 2.41
C ILE A 151 -9.36 -5.69 3.89
N SER A 152 -8.15 -5.96 4.37
CA SER A 152 -7.72 -5.67 5.73
C SER A 152 -6.41 -4.89 5.72
N ALA A 153 -6.18 -4.11 6.78
CA ALA A 153 -4.97 -3.29 6.87
C ALA A 153 -4.48 -3.07 8.30
N GLU A 154 -3.16 -3.10 8.48
CA GLU A 154 -2.45 -2.91 9.76
C GLU A 154 -1.29 -1.90 9.66
#